data_AF-A0A357D4L0-F1
#
_entry.id   AF-A0A357D4L0-F1
#
_cell.length_a   1.000
_cell.length_b   1.000
_cell.length_c   1.000
_cell.angle_alpha   90.00
_cell.angle_beta   90.00
_cell.angle_gamma   90.00
#
_symmetry.space_group_name_H-M   'P 1'
#
loop_
_entity.id
_entity.type
_entity.pdbx_description
1 polymer ?
#
loop_
_entity_poly.entity_id
_entity_poly.type
_entity_poly.pdbx_seq_one_letter_code
_entity_poly.pdbx_strand_id
1 'polypeptide(L)' 'DFPDGARVLRAKIDMASPNLNMRDPVIYRILRATHHRTGDQWCIYPMYDFAHPLSDALEKITHSICT' A
#
# COMPACT_ATOMS: atom_id res chain seq x y z
N ASP A 1 -13.82 2.43 -16.35
CA ASP A 1 -13.21 2.29 -15.02
C ASP A 1 -13.29 0.87 -14.50
N PHE A 2 -12.35 0.47 -13.64
CA PHE A 2 -12.36 -0.85 -12.99
C PHE A 2 -13.15 -0.78 -11.67
N PRO A 3 -13.99 -1.80 -11.35
CA PRO A 3 -14.71 -1.84 -10.08
C PRO A 3 -13.77 -2.07 -8.90
N ASP A 4 -14.28 -1.82 -7.69
CA ASP A 4 -13.53 -2.02 -6.45
C ASP A 4 -13.03 -3.47 -6.36
N GLY A 5 -11.76 -3.64 -5.97
CA GLY A 5 -11.11 -4.95 -5.89
C GLY A 5 -10.79 -5.63 -7.23
N ALA A 6 -11.20 -5.09 -8.38
CA ALA A 6 -10.99 -5.76 -9.67
C ALA A 6 -9.53 -5.79 -10.14
N ARG A 7 -8.71 -4.84 -9.68
CA ARG A 7 -7.27 -4.77 -9.96
C ARG A 7 -6.52 -4.25 -8.76
N VAL A 8 -5.24 -4.63 -8.71
CA VAL A 8 -4.30 -4.20 -7.69
C VAL A 8 -2.96 -3.87 -8.33
N LEU A 9 -2.23 -2.92 -7.73
CA LEU A 9 -0.81 -2.72 -8.04
C LEU A 9 0.00 -3.60 -7.11
N ARG A 10 0.98 -4.32 -7.65
CA ARG A 10 1.88 -5.19 -6.89
C ARG A 10 3.32 -4.75 -7.11
N ALA A 11 4.14 -4.85 -6.07
CA ALA A 11 5.59 -4.80 -6.25
C ALA A 11 6.05 -6.05 -7.02
N LYS A 12 7.10 -5.91 -7.82
CA LYS A 12 7.74 -7.04 -8.51
C LYS A 12 9.01 -7.39 -7.76
N ILE A 13 8.99 -8.50 -7.02
CA ILE A 13 10.04 -8.94 -6.11
C ILE A 13 10.41 -10.39 -6.44
N ASP A 14 9.86 -11.38 -5.72
CA ASP A 14 10.13 -12.80 -5.94
C ASP A 14 8.98 -13.68 -5.44
N MET A 15 8.21 -14.23 -6.37
CA MET A 15 7.11 -15.15 -6.07
C MET A 15 7.56 -16.49 -5.46
N ALA A 16 8.83 -16.88 -5.63
CA ALA A 16 9.38 -18.10 -5.06
C ALA A 16 9.94 -17.92 -3.64
N SER A 17 9.94 -16.68 -3.11
CA SER A 17 10.55 -16.39 -1.82
C SER A 17 9.96 -17.25 -0.69
N PRO A 18 10.77 -17.76 0.24
CA PRO A 18 10.27 -18.41 1.45
C PRO A 18 9.54 -17.42 2.37
N ASN A 19 9.81 -16.12 2.24
CA ASN A 19 9.09 -15.06 2.95
C ASN A 19 7.85 -14.65 2.16
N LEU A 20 6.65 -14.85 2.74
CA LEU A 20 5.38 -14.52 2.09
C LEU A 20 5.27 -13.04 1.70
N ASN A 21 5.83 -12.14 2.51
CA ASN A 21 5.77 -10.70 2.28
C ASN A 21 6.57 -10.27 1.03
N MET A 22 7.52 -11.10 0.60
CA MET A 22 8.35 -10.85 -0.58
C MET A 22 7.73 -11.40 -1.88
N ARG A 23 6.57 -12.08 -1.81
CA ARG A 23 5.88 -12.65 -2.97
C ARG A 23 4.99 -11.62 -3.66
N ASP A 24 5.63 -10.67 -4.31
CA ASP A 24 4.99 -9.57 -5.05
C ASP A 24 3.84 -8.93 -4.25
N PRO A 25 4.12 -8.28 -3.10
CA PRO A 25 3.08 -7.76 -2.22
C PRO A 25 2.21 -6.71 -2.93
N VAL A 26 0.94 -6.65 -2.54
CA VAL A 26 0.01 -5.64 -3.03
C VAL A 26 0.35 -4.29 -2.40
N ILE A 27 0.48 -3.24 -3.23
CA ILE A 27 0.85 -1.89 -2.77
C ILE A 27 -0.26 -0.85 -2.96
N TYR A 28 -1.19 -1.06 -3.89
CA TYR A 28 -2.42 -0.28 -4.01
C TYR A 28 -3.64 -1.14 -4.35
N ARG A 29 -4.81 -0.70 -3.89
CA ARG A 29 -6.13 -1.27 -4.23
C ARG A 29 -7.09 -0.19 -4.70
N ILE A 30 -8.05 -0.59 -5.54
CA ILE A 30 -9.19 0.24 -5.92
C ILE A 30 -10.26 0.14 -4.85
N LEU A 31 -10.64 1.29 -4.29
CA LEU A 31 -11.70 1.43 -3.30
C LEU A 31 -12.34 2.81 -3.48
N ARG A 32 -13.65 2.86 -3.69
CA ARG A 32 -14.42 4.11 -3.76
C ARG A 32 -15.13 4.33 -2.43
N ALA A 33 -14.43 5.01 -1.53
CA ALA A 33 -14.96 5.41 -0.24
C ALA A 33 -14.56 6.86 0.04
N THR A 34 -15.48 7.64 0.61
CA THR A 34 -15.18 9.02 1.02
C THR A 34 -14.17 9.01 2.15
N HIS A 35 -12.99 9.58 1.90
CA HIS A 35 -11.95 9.66 2.93
C HIS A 35 -12.14 10.91 3.79
N HIS A 36 -12.04 10.77 5.12
CA HIS A 36 -12.35 11.85 6.06
C HIS A 36 -11.50 13.12 5.85
N ARG A 37 -10.30 13.01 5.26
CA ARG A 37 -9.34 14.12 5.05
C ARG A 37 -9.26 14.62 3.62
N THR A 38 -9.48 13.75 2.64
CA THR A 38 -9.27 14.03 1.21
C THR A 38 -10.55 13.89 0.39
N GLY A 39 -11.68 13.62 1.05
CA GLY A 39 -12.98 13.44 0.40
C GLY A 39 -12.94 12.35 -0.66
N ASP A 40 -13.54 12.64 -1.81
CA ASP A 40 -13.64 11.74 -2.96
C ASP A 40 -12.53 11.96 -4.00
N GLN A 41 -11.43 12.62 -3.63
CA GLN A 41 -10.32 12.92 -4.54
C GLN A 41 -9.64 11.64 -5.06
N TRP A 42 -9.66 10.56 -4.28
CA TRP A 42 -8.93 9.33 -4.57
C TRP A 42 -9.89 8.14 -4.67
N CYS A 43 -9.65 7.28 -5.67
CA CYS A 43 -10.33 5.98 -5.83
C CYS A 43 -9.37 4.79 -5.68
N ILE A 44 -8.11 5.07 -5.32
CA ILE A 44 -7.09 4.07 -5.02
C ILE A 44 -6.40 4.44 -3.70
N TYR A 45 -6.12 3.42 -2.88
CA TYR A 45 -5.50 3.61 -1.57
C TYR A 45 -4.31 2.67 -1.40
N PRO A 46 -3.21 3.16 -0.77
CA PRO A 46 -2.03 2.37 -0.56
C PRO A 46 -2.25 1.35 0.56
N MET A 47 -1.55 0.22 0.47
CA MET A 47 -1.48 -0.75 1.57
C MET A 47 -0.50 -0.28 2.65
N TYR A 48 -0.67 -0.80 3.88
CA TYR A 48 0.23 -0.49 5.01
C TYR A 48 1.70 -0.71 4.65
N ASP A 49 2.04 -1.86 4.08
CA ASP A 49 3.42 -2.23 3.71
C ASP A 49 4.06 -1.27 2.70
N PHE A 50 3.27 -0.47 1.99
CA PHE A 50 3.75 0.56 1.07
C PHE A 50 3.75 1.94 1.72
N ALA A 51 2.67 2.32 2.40
CA ALA A 51 2.52 3.65 3.00
C ALA A 51 3.44 3.87 4.20
N HIS A 52 3.58 2.87 5.07
CA HIS A 52 4.33 2.98 6.32
C HIS A 52 5.81 3.33 6.11
N PRO A 53 6.61 2.56 5.35
CA PRO A 53 8.03 2.87 5.14
C PRO A 53 8.23 4.19 4.39
N LEU A 54 7.32 4.57 3.50
CA LEU A 54 7.39 5.85 2.80
C LEU A 54 7.10 7.04 3.73
N SER A 55 6.13 6.93 4.63
CA SER A 55 5.87 7.97 5.64
C SER A 55 7.09 8.18 6.52
N ASP A 56 7.66 7.08 7.04
CA ASP A 56 8.86 7.13 7.89
C ASP A 56 10.04 7.80 7.18
N ALA A 57 10.27 7.44 5.90
CA ALA A 57 11.32 8.03 5.10
C ALA A 57 11.10 9.53 4.83
N LEU A 58 9.87 9.93 4.51
CA LEU A 58 9.50 11.33 4.26
C LEU A 58 9.62 12.19 5.52
N GLU A 59 9.25 11.64 6.67
CA GLU A 59 9.31 12.31 7.98
C GLU A 59 10.70 12.22 8.63
N LYS A 60 11.63 11.49 8.00
CA LYS A 60 13.01 11.26 8.50
C LYS A 60 13.03 10.60 9.88
N ILE A 61 12.11 9.65 10.08
CA ILE A 61 12.09 8.82 11.29
C ILE A 61 13.42 8.06 11.39
N THR A 62 14.06 8.14 12.55
CA THR A 62 15.36 7.50 12.80
C THR A 62 15.21 6.09 13.37
N HIS A 63 14.14 5.85 14.13
CA HIS A 63 13.86 4.58 14.78
C HIS A 63 12.37 4.27 14.60
N SER A 64 12.07 3.39 13.63
CA SER A 64 10.72 2.88 13.40
C SER A 64 10.49 1.67 14.31
N ILE A 65 9.78 1.88 15.41
CA ILE A 65 9.55 0.87 16.45
C ILE A 65 8.14 0.29 16.26
N CYS A 66 8.06 -0.99 15.93
CA CYS A 66 6.82 -1.77 15.77
C CYS A 66 6.83 -3.00 16.69
N THR A 67 5.66 -3.62 16.90
CA THR A 67 5.48 -4.88 17.65
C THR A 67 5.44 -6.09 16.74
#